data_AF-A0A947T479-F1
#
_entry.id   AF-A0A947T479-F1
#
_cell.length_a   1.000
_cell.length_b   1.000
_cell.length_c   1.000
_cell.angle_alpha   90.00
_cell.angle_beta   90.00
_cell.angle_gamma   90.00
#
_symmetry.space_group_name_H-M   'P 1'
#
loop_
_entity.id
_entity.type
_entity.pdbx_description
1 polymer ?
#
loop_
_entity_poly.entity_id
_entity_poly.type
_entity_poly.pdbx_seq_one_letter_code
_entity_poly.pdbx_strand_id
1 'polypeptide(L)'
;MRRLRIGMTVMTVVALAITLAAPALAGGKPDDGVTTIQDGTLLRSDGVPIVLGFDEWGYNYQGHLFNGGYCDAYRDAAWCQPYKDVALKMKWNDAWLSNVDADGDGLLDRHFGFDSYIGSGAWTTNHQSGEYVLDGKTCKWNYFVKIVAAPADATSIGGIWYMADGTEMGPAIWGAFAIIQEVENDRCAGVHGMQYLSPNNAGFGSYMP
;
A
#
# COMPACT_ATOMS: atom_id res chain seq x y z
N MET A 1 -54.90 -38.34 56.87
CA MET A 1 -54.99 -39.73 56.38
C MET A 1 -54.07 -39.87 55.18
N ARG A 2 -53.06 -40.78 55.27
CA ARG A 2 -52.24 -41.43 54.20
C ARG A 2 -51.61 -40.54 53.10
N ARG A 3 -50.36 -40.69 52.64
CA ARG A 3 -49.20 -41.59 52.79
C ARG A 3 -48.08 -40.91 51.93
N LEU A 4 -46.81 -40.83 52.36
CA LEU A 4 -45.69 -41.69 51.87
C LEU A 4 -45.30 -41.34 50.40
N ARG A 5 -44.06 -41.07 49.93
CA ARG A 5 -42.67 -41.40 50.30
C ARG A 5 -41.70 -40.65 49.35
N ILE A 6 -40.48 -40.37 49.84
CA ILE A 6 -39.14 -40.55 49.21
C ILE A 6 -38.86 -40.04 47.78
N GLY A 7 -37.78 -39.27 47.67
CA GLY A 7 -37.05 -39.07 46.41
C GLY A 7 -35.84 -38.15 46.56
N MET A 8 -34.79 -38.63 47.23
CA MET A 8 -33.47 -37.98 47.27
C MET A 8 -32.83 -38.10 45.88
N THR A 9 -32.45 -36.98 45.26
CA THR A 9 -31.49 -36.99 44.14
C THR A 9 -30.56 -35.80 44.28
N VAL A 10 -29.35 -36.12 44.70
CA VAL A 10 -28.17 -35.26 44.71
C VAL A 10 -27.81 -34.98 43.25
N MET A 11 -27.75 -33.71 42.86
CA MET A 11 -27.16 -33.31 41.59
C MET A 11 -26.03 -32.32 41.89
N THR A 12 -24.82 -32.82 41.69
CA THR A 12 -23.52 -32.20 41.89
C THR A 12 -23.37 -30.98 40.98
N VAL A 13 -23.11 -29.80 41.55
CA VAL A 13 -22.71 -28.60 40.81
C VAL A 13 -21.23 -28.73 40.47
N VAL A 14 -20.91 -29.01 39.21
CA VAL A 14 -19.54 -28.90 38.68
C VAL A 14 -19.29 -27.43 38.36
N ALA A 15 -18.52 -26.76 39.22
CA ALA A 15 -17.99 -25.43 38.94
C ALA A 15 -16.86 -25.56 37.92
N LEU A 16 -17.15 -25.25 36.65
CA LEU A 16 -16.16 -25.14 35.58
C LEU A 16 -15.45 -23.78 35.72
N ALA A 17 -14.27 -23.78 36.34
CA ALA A 17 -13.40 -22.62 36.38
C ALA A 17 -12.83 -22.37 34.97
N ILE A 18 -13.43 -21.43 34.23
CA ILE A 18 -12.86 -20.89 33.00
C ILE A 18 -11.69 -19.99 33.41
N THR A 19 -10.48 -20.54 33.36
CA THR A 19 -9.26 -19.75 33.41
C THR A 19 -9.14 -18.97 32.10
N LEU A 20 -9.40 -17.67 32.15
CA LEU A 20 -9.03 -16.73 31.10
C LEU A 20 -7.50 -16.75 31.01
N ALA A 21 -6.96 -17.52 30.07
CA ALA A 21 -5.58 -17.35 29.65
C ALA A 21 -5.46 -15.96 29.03
N ALA A 22 -4.76 -15.06 29.73
CA ALA A 22 -4.31 -13.82 29.11
C ALA A 22 -3.49 -14.18 27.86
N PRO A 23 -3.64 -13.46 26.73
CA PRO A 23 -2.77 -13.66 25.59
C PRO A 23 -1.32 -13.47 26.07
N ALA A 24 -0.51 -14.51 25.88
CA ALA A 24 0.93 -14.42 26.09
C ALA A 24 1.45 -13.37 25.09
N LEU A 25 1.91 -12.23 25.61
CA LEU A 25 2.71 -11.28 24.85
C LEU A 25 3.91 -12.07 24.32
N ALA A 26 3.98 -12.24 23.01
CA ALA A 26 5.12 -12.84 22.34
C ALA A 26 6.37 -12.04 22.73
N GLY A 27 7.44 -12.74 23.12
CA GLY A 27 8.68 -12.13 23.57
C GLY A 27 9.24 -11.18 22.52
N GLY A 28 9.43 -9.92 22.91
CA GLY A 28 10.03 -8.88 22.08
C GLY A 28 11.40 -9.31 21.56
N LYS A 29 11.61 -9.10 20.27
CA LYS A 29 12.91 -9.15 19.61
C LYS A 29 13.83 -8.11 20.28
N PRO A 30 15.14 -8.34 20.40
CA PRO A 30 16.05 -7.32 20.94
C PRO A 30 15.90 -6.00 20.18
N ASP A 31 15.70 -4.93 20.95
CA ASP A 31 15.49 -3.53 20.55
C ASP A 31 16.70 -3.02 19.74
N ASP A 32 16.60 -3.05 18.41
CA ASP A 32 17.43 -2.25 17.51
C ASP A 32 16.90 -0.81 17.36
N GLY A 33 15.86 -0.46 18.14
CA GLY A 33 15.17 0.83 18.07
C GLY A 33 14.17 0.92 16.92
N VAL A 34 13.94 -0.18 16.19
CA VAL A 34 13.00 -0.23 15.06
C VAL A 34 11.68 -0.81 15.53
N THR A 35 10.61 -0.02 15.44
CA THR A 35 9.26 -0.49 15.73
C THR A 35 8.63 -1.06 14.46
N THR A 36 7.99 -2.21 14.57
CA THR A 36 7.35 -2.92 13.45
C THR A 36 5.83 -2.91 13.58
N ILE A 37 5.10 -3.16 12.50
CA ILE A 37 3.63 -3.29 12.54
C ILE A 37 3.19 -4.38 13.55
N GLN A 38 3.99 -5.43 13.72
CA GLN A 38 3.68 -6.54 14.64
C GLN A 38 3.66 -6.10 16.12
N ASP A 39 4.29 -4.97 16.45
CA ASP A 39 4.30 -4.43 17.81
C ASP A 39 2.96 -3.76 18.17
N GLY A 40 2.13 -3.45 17.17
CA GLY A 40 0.77 -2.93 17.36
C GLY A 40 0.70 -1.47 17.86
N THR A 41 1.83 -0.76 17.84
CA THR A 41 1.97 0.62 18.32
C THR A 41 2.02 1.65 17.19
N LEU A 42 2.33 1.23 15.96
CA LEU A 42 2.44 2.12 14.80
C LEU A 42 1.09 2.68 14.39
N LEU A 43 1.07 3.98 14.10
CA LEU A 43 -0.13 4.70 13.70
C LEU A 43 -0.07 5.06 12.22
N ARG A 44 -1.24 5.09 11.60
CA ARG A 44 -1.43 5.76 10.31
C ARG A 44 -1.38 7.27 10.50
N SER A 45 -1.30 8.01 9.40
CA SER A 45 -1.34 9.49 9.41
C SER A 45 -2.63 10.08 10.00
N ASP A 46 -3.70 9.28 10.14
CA ASP A 46 -4.96 9.67 10.77
C ASP A 46 -5.02 9.32 12.28
N GLY A 47 -3.94 8.78 12.85
CA GLY A 47 -3.83 8.41 14.26
C GLY A 47 -4.43 7.05 14.61
N VAL A 48 -4.94 6.30 13.62
CA VAL A 48 -5.48 4.96 13.85
C VAL A 48 -4.35 3.92 13.83
N PRO A 49 -4.31 2.95 14.77
CA PRO A 49 -3.32 1.88 14.75
C PRO A 49 -3.34 1.06 13.47
N ILE A 50 -2.15 0.73 12.96
CA ILE A 50 -1.99 -0.13 11.79
C ILE A 50 -2.25 -1.57 12.21
N VAL A 51 -3.16 -2.24 11.50
CA VAL A 51 -3.49 -3.64 11.71
C VAL A 51 -2.81 -4.54 10.66
N LEU A 52 -2.63 -5.81 10.99
CA LEU A 52 -2.16 -6.82 10.03
C LEU A 52 -3.22 -7.08 8.95
N GLY A 53 -2.77 -7.27 7.72
CA GLY A 53 -3.64 -7.51 6.57
C GLY A 53 -4.14 -6.21 5.94
N PHE A 54 -5.34 -6.26 5.34
CA PHE A 54 -5.96 -5.09 4.73
C PHE A 54 -6.73 -4.27 5.77
N ASP A 55 -6.52 -2.96 5.79
CA ASP A 55 -7.34 -2.02 6.54
C ASP A 55 -8.67 -1.72 5.83
N GLU A 56 -9.52 -0.91 6.45
CA GLU A 56 -10.85 -0.56 5.92
C GLU A 56 -10.80 0.23 4.60
N TRP A 57 -9.64 0.80 4.26
CA TRP A 57 -9.40 1.53 3.03
C TRP A 57 -8.74 0.67 1.94
N GLY A 58 -8.39 -0.58 2.25
CA GLY A 58 -7.74 -1.49 1.29
C GLY A 58 -6.21 -1.40 1.26
N TYR A 59 -5.57 -0.79 2.27
CA TYR A 59 -4.12 -0.83 2.44
C TYR A 59 -3.68 -2.07 3.23
N ASN A 60 -2.69 -2.78 2.69
CA ASN A 60 -1.93 -3.80 3.41
C ASN A 60 -0.46 -3.37 3.47
N TYR A 61 -0.11 -2.67 4.53
CA TYR A 61 1.22 -2.09 4.73
C TYR A 61 2.31 -3.17 4.83
N GLN A 62 2.04 -4.29 5.53
CA GLN A 62 2.97 -5.43 5.61
C GLN A 62 3.26 -6.04 4.22
N GLY A 63 2.26 -6.10 3.37
CA GLY A 63 2.36 -6.65 2.02
C GLY A 63 2.89 -5.68 0.98
N HIS A 64 3.05 -4.39 1.32
CA HIS A 64 3.27 -3.29 0.38
C HIS A 64 2.25 -3.28 -0.76
N LEU A 65 0.97 -3.43 -0.42
CA LEU A 65 -0.12 -3.56 -1.38
C LEU A 65 -1.29 -2.65 -1.04
N PHE A 66 -1.93 -2.14 -2.08
CA PHE A 66 -3.24 -1.49 -2.00
C PHE A 66 -4.19 -2.17 -2.97
N ASN A 67 -5.45 -2.36 -2.57
CA ASN A 67 -6.50 -2.89 -3.43
C ASN A 67 -7.86 -2.33 -3.00
N GLY A 68 -8.36 -1.35 -3.75
CA GLY A 68 -9.60 -0.63 -3.45
C GLY A 68 -10.03 0.29 -4.60
N GLY A 69 -10.91 1.23 -4.31
CA GLY A 69 -11.21 2.34 -5.20
C GLY A 69 -10.10 3.40 -5.18
N TYR A 70 -10.00 4.20 -6.24
CA TYR A 70 -9.01 5.28 -6.33
C TYR A 70 -9.19 6.28 -5.17
N CYS A 71 -10.43 6.58 -4.80
CA CYS A 71 -10.71 7.46 -3.67
C CYS A 71 -10.36 6.88 -2.30
N ASP A 72 -10.45 5.56 -2.12
CA ASP A 72 -10.11 4.91 -0.85
C ASP A 72 -8.62 5.10 -0.52
N ALA A 73 -7.76 5.11 -1.55
CA ALA A 73 -6.34 5.41 -1.40
C ALA A 73 -6.09 6.80 -0.77
N TYR A 74 -7.04 7.72 -0.91
CA TYR A 74 -6.98 9.08 -0.40
C TYR A 74 -8.02 9.37 0.66
N ARG A 75 -8.54 8.35 1.36
CA ARG A 75 -9.50 8.50 2.45
C ARG A 75 -10.74 9.32 2.03
N ASP A 76 -11.24 9.06 0.82
CA ASP A 76 -12.39 9.79 0.23
C ASP A 76 -12.21 11.31 0.13
N ALA A 77 -10.97 11.79 0.03
CA ALA A 77 -10.70 13.22 -0.11
C ALA A 77 -11.55 13.87 -1.23
N ALA A 78 -12.06 15.06 -0.99
CA ALA A 78 -13.03 15.71 -1.89
C ALA A 78 -12.54 15.83 -3.34
N TRP A 79 -11.24 16.00 -3.57
CA TRP A 79 -10.65 16.15 -4.90
C TRP A 79 -10.66 14.84 -5.71
N CYS A 80 -10.70 13.67 -5.06
CA CYS A 80 -10.67 12.38 -5.76
C CYS A 80 -12.04 11.97 -6.27
N GLN A 81 -13.13 12.57 -5.78
CA GLN A 81 -14.51 12.12 -5.99
C GLN A 81 -14.92 11.91 -7.46
N PRO A 82 -14.39 12.65 -8.45
CA PRO A 82 -14.61 12.32 -9.87
C PRO A 82 -14.12 10.93 -10.30
N TYR A 83 -13.23 10.32 -9.52
CA TYR A 83 -12.58 9.02 -9.77
C TYR A 83 -13.04 7.92 -8.81
N LYS A 84 -14.10 8.14 -8.02
CA LYS A 84 -14.57 7.16 -7.02
C LYS A 84 -14.89 5.78 -7.58
N ASP A 85 -15.31 5.71 -8.86
CA ASP A 85 -15.67 4.47 -9.55
C ASP A 85 -14.47 3.80 -10.24
N VAL A 86 -13.26 4.37 -10.12
CA VAL A 86 -12.02 3.80 -10.64
C VAL A 86 -11.48 2.79 -9.65
N ALA A 87 -11.31 1.54 -10.08
CA ALA A 87 -10.60 0.54 -9.28
C ALA A 87 -9.08 0.79 -9.36
N LEU A 88 -8.39 0.68 -8.24
CA LEU A 88 -6.96 0.90 -8.11
C LEU A 88 -6.30 -0.25 -7.34
N LYS A 89 -5.21 -0.76 -7.90
CA LYS A 89 -4.29 -1.68 -7.23
C LYS A 89 -2.89 -1.08 -7.26
N MET A 90 -2.23 -1.06 -6.11
CA MET A 90 -0.86 -0.60 -6.01
C MET A 90 0.05 -1.63 -5.38
N LYS A 91 1.35 -1.53 -5.71
CA LYS A 91 2.42 -2.27 -5.06
C LYS A 91 3.64 -1.37 -4.96
N TRP A 92 4.38 -1.45 -3.86
CA TRP A 92 5.57 -0.62 -3.63
C TRP A 92 6.70 -1.38 -2.91
N ASN A 93 7.83 -0.73 -2.67
CA ASN A 93 8.92 -1.20 -1.80
C ASN A 93 9.07 -0.36 -0.53
N ASP A 94 9.93 -0.82 0.39
CA ASP A 94 10.18 -0.15 1.67
C ASP A 94 10.64 1.30 1.53
N ALA A 95 11.41 1.63 0.49
CA ALA A 95 11.85 3.01 0.25
C ALA A 95 10.67 3.94 -0.11
N TRP A 96 9.57 3.43 -0.69
CA TRP A 96 8.35 4.20 -0.94
C TRP A 96 7.56 4.45 0.35
N LEU A 97 7.28 3.38 1.08
CA LEU A 97 6.61 3.35 2.37
C LEU A 97 6.94 2.01 3.03
N SER A 98 7.69 2.06 4.12
CA SER A 98 8.17 0.87 4.83
C SER A 98 7.05 0.21 5.64
N ASN A 99 7.39 -0.90 6.28
CA ASN A 99 6.56 -1.56 7.30
C ASN A 99 7.11 -1.37 8.73
N VAL A 100 7.97 -0.37 8.92
CA VAL A 100 8.62 -0.06 10.19
C VAL A 100 8.64 1.44 10.47
N ASP A 101 8.91 1.76 11.72
CA ASP A 101 9.31 3.08 12.21
C ASP A 101 10.73 2.93 12.75
N ALA A 102 11.72 3.42 12.00
CA ALA A 102 13.12 3.36 12.38
C ALA A 102 13.68 4.73 12.79
N ASP A 103 12.97 5.83 12.52
CA ASP A 103 13.35 7.17 13.00
C ASP A 103 12.67 7.58 14.32
N GLY A 104 11.70 6.81 14.79
CA GLY A 104 11.03 6.93 16.08
C GLY A 104 9.91 7.96 16.11
N ASP A 105 9.35 8.34 14.96
CA ASP A 105 8.26 9.32 14.87
C ASP A 105 6.85 8.73 15.10
N GLY A 106 6.75 7.40 15.23
CA GLY A 106 5.52 6.65 15.46
C GLY A 106 4.71 6.35 14.18
N LEU A 107 5.24 6.70 13.00
CA LEU A 107 4.66 6.49 11.69
C LEU A 107 5.51 5.52 10.86
N LEU A 108 4.96 5.03 9.75
CA LEU A 108 5.75 4.25 8.81
C LEU A 108 6.75 5.13 8.07
N ASP A 109 8.00 4.71 8.04
CA ASP A 109 9.05 5.48 7.38
C ASP A 109 8.79 5.61 5.87
N ARG A 110 9.24 6.75 5.34
CA ARG A 110 9.35 7.01 3.89
C ARG A 110 10.80 7.35 3.59
N HIS A 111 11.33 6.79 2.49
CA HIS A 111 12.71 7.02 2.05
C HIS A 111 13.74 6.97 3.21
N PHE A 112 13.57 6.02 4.13
CA PHE A 112 14.40 5.92 5.34
C PHE A 112 15.89 5.87 4.99
N GLY A 113 16.69 6.68 5.69
CA GLY A 113 18.13 6.81 5.43
C GLY A 113 18.49 7.78 4.29
N PHE A 114 17.51 8.47 3.69
CA PHE A 114 17.72 9.46 2.63
C PHE A 114 16.99 10.78 2.95
N ASP A 115 17.59 11.91 2.53
CA ASP A 115 17.03 13.25 2.72
C ASP A 115 15.70 13.47 1.96
N SER A 116 15.45 12.68 0.92
CA SER A 116 14.23 12.72 0.11
C SER A 116 14.05 11.39 -0.63
N TYR A 117 12.99 11.29 -1.44
CA TYR A 117 12.85 10.17 -2.38
C TYR A 117 13.96 10.10 -3.42
N ILE A 118 14.59 11.22 -3.81
CA ILE A 118 15.68 11.20 -4.79
C ILE A 118 16.84 10.36 -4.24
N GLY A 119 17.29 9.38 -5.02
CA GLY A 119 18.35 8.45 -4.65
C GLY A 119 17.94 7.30 -3.73
N SER A 120 16.69 7.25 -3.25
CA SER A 120 16.26 6.22 -2.29
C SER A 120 15.91 4.86 -2.93
N GLY A 121 15.75 4.83 -4.26
CA GLY A 121 15.26 3.66 -5.00
C GLY A 121 13.80 3.31 -4.69
N ALA A 122 13.03 4.25 -4.17
CA ALA A 122 11.59 4.10 -3.99
C ALA A 122 10.89 3.81 -5.32
N TRP A 123 9.92 2.90 -5.32
CA TRP A 123 9.09 2.64 -6.47
C TRP A 123 7.67 2.26 -6.09
N THR A 124 6.75 2.52 -7.01
CA THR A 124 5.35 2.07 -6.91
C THR A 124 4.83 1.69 -8.30
N THR A 125 3.84 0.80 -8.32
CA THR A 125 3.01 0.55 -9.51
C THR A 125 1.60 1.00 -9.23
N ASN A 126 0.95 1.62 -10.21
CA ASN A 126 -0.50 1.83 -10.18
C ASN A 126 -1.13 1.04 -11.32
N HIS A 127 -2.09 0.17 -10.99
CA HIS A 127 -2.95 -0.49 -11.95
C HIS A 127 -4.37 -0.01 -11.73
N GLN A 128 -4.91 0.70 -12.72
CA GLN A 128 -6.23 1.31 -12.68
C GLN A 128 -7.14 0.67 -13.74
N SER A 129 -8.43 0.64 -13.45
CA SER A 129 -9.44 0.26 -14.44
C SER A 129 -10.77 0.93 -14.12
N GLY A 130 -11.55 1.20 -15.16
CA GLY A 130 -12.87 1.77 -15.02
C GLY A 130 -13.69 1.66 -16.29
N GLU A 131 -14.82 2.36 -16.29
CA GLU A 131 -15.71 2.45 -17.44
C GLU A 131 -16.29 3.86 -17.59
N TYR A 132 -16.67 4.19 -18.81
CA TYR A 132 -17.39 5.43 -19.14
C TYR A 132 -18.36 5.17 -20.29
N VAL A 133 -19.27 6.13 -20.56
CA VAL A 133 -20.22 6.02 -21.67
C VAL A 133 -19.80 6.97 -22.80
N LEU A 134 -19.68 6.42 -24.02
CA LEU A 134 -19.45 7.17 -25.25
C LEU A 134 -20.47 6.71 -26.30
N ASP A 135 -21.22 7.64 -26.89
CA ASP A 135 -22.26 7.36 -27.90
C ASP A 135 -23.27 6.27 -27.47
N GLY A 136 -23.65 6.28 -26.19
CA GLY A 136 -24.59 5.31 -25.62
C GLY A 136 -24.02 3.90 -25.43
N LYS A 137 -22.70 3.71 -25.58
CA LYS A 137 -22.00 2.45 -25.35
C LYS A 137 -21.08 2.55 -24.15
N THR A 138 -21.03 1.50 -23.33
CA THR A 138 -20.07 1.38 -22.24
C THR A 138 -18.68 1.05 -22.81
N CYS A 139 -17.74 1.93 -22.53
CA CYS A 139 -16.32 1.81 -22.82
C CYS A 139 -15.60 1.38 -21.56
N LYS A 140 -14.71 0.39 -21.68
CA LYS A 140 -13.88 -0.09 -20.57
C LYS A 140 -12.43 0.24 -20.87
N TRP A 141 -11.70 0.62 -19.84
CA TRP A 141 -10.29 0.93 -19.93
C TRP A 141 -9.51 0.26 -18.81
N ASN A 142 -8.23 0.00 -19.07
CA ASN A 142 -7.24 -0.29 -18.05
C ASN A 142 -5.96 0.48 -18.32
N TYR A 143 -5.27 0.80 -17.23
CA TYR A 143 -4.06 1.60 -17.22
C TYR A 143 -3.09 0.98 -16.21
N PHE A 144 -1.83 0.83 -16.59
CA PHE A 144 -0.78 0.34 -15.72
C PHE A 144 0.46 1.20 -15.88
N VAL A 145 1.02 1.64 -14.76
CA VAL A 145 2.24 2.45 -14.73
C VAL A 145 3.22 1.93 -13.69
N LYS A 146 4.51 2.01 -14.02
CA LYS A 146 5.62 1.86 -13.08
C LYS A 146 6.29 3.20 -12.87
N ILE A 147 6.47 3.54 -11.61
CA ILE A 147 7.02 4.82 -11.17
C ILE A 147 8.17 4.54 -10.21
N VAL A 148 9.30 5.20 -10.43
CA VAL A 148 10.51 5.06 -9.61
C VAL A 148 11.05 6.43 -9.25
N ALA A 149 11.70 6.54 -8.10
CA ALA A 149 12.40 7.76 -7.72
C ALA A 149 13.62 7.98 -8.62
N ALA A 150 13.91 9.24 -8.95
CA ALA A 150 15.10 9.62 -9.69
C ALA A 150 16.36 9.26 -8.89
N PRO A 151 17.39 8.67 -9.51
CA PRO A 151 18.71 8.52 -8.89
C PRO A 151 19.30 9.88 -8.47
N ALA A 152 20.20 9.88 -7.49
CA ALA A 152 20.79 11.11 -6.95
C ALA A 152 21.64 11.90 -7.97
N ASP A 153 22.19 11.21 -8.97
CA ASP A 153 23.02 11.77 -10.04
C ASP A 153 22.24 12.01 -11.35
N ALA A 154 20.93 11.75 -11.35
CA ALA A 154 20.07 12.03 -12.49
C ALA A 154 19.79 13.54 -12.62
N THR A 155 19.48 13.97 -13.84
CA THR A 155 19.16 15.38 -14.14
C THR A 155 17.78 15.49 -14.78
N SER A 156 17.01 16.50 -14.37
CA SER A 156 15.70 16.79 -14.94
C SER A 156 15.79 17.93 -15.95
N ILE A 157 15.46 17.66 -17.21
CA ILE A 157 15.52 18.63 -18.30
C ILE A 157 14.19 18.55 -19.08
N GLY A 158 13.46 19.67 -19.16
CA GLY A 158 12.23 19.74 -19.95
C GLY A 158 11.12 18.80 -19.48
N GLY A 159 11.09 18.42 -18.20
CA GLY A 159 10.11 17.47 -17.65
C GLY A 159 10.45 16.00 -17.88
N ILE A 160 11.68 15.70 -18.31
CA ILE A 160 12.20 14.33 -18.46
C ILE A 160 13.40 14.16 -17.52
N TRP A 161 13.48 13.02 -16.86
CA TRP A 161 14.68 12.61 -16.11
C TRP A 161 15.66 11.88 -17.03
N TYR A 162 16.95 12.20 -16.87
CA TYR A 162 18.07 11.57 -17.55
C TYR A 162 19.05 11.01 -16.52
N MET A 163 19.51 9.79 -16.75
CA MET A 163 20.58 9.15 -15.98
C MET A 163 21.89 9.93 -16.14
N ALA A 164 22.88 9.68 -15.28
CA ALA A 164 24.18 10.37 -15.34
C ALA A 164 24.94 10.20 -16.67
N ASP A 165 24.70 9.12 -17.40
CA ASP A 165 25.27 8.88 -18.73
C ASP A 165 24.49 9.58 -19.87
N GLY A 166 23.43 10.31 -19.54
CA GLY A 166 22.56 11.00 -20.49
C GLY A 166 21.44 10.13 -21.06
N THR A 167 21.32 8.86 -20.66
CA THR A 167 20.22 8.00 -21.08
C THR A 167 18.90 8.48 -20.48
N GLU A 168 17.85 8.59 -21.30
CA GLU A 168 16.52 8.94 -20.83
C GLU A 168 15.98 7.87 -19.86
N MET A 169 15.56 8.33 -18.69
CA MET A 169 14.87 7.54 -17.69
C MET A 169 13.36 7.61 -17.94
N GLY A 170 12.81 8.82 -18.00
CA GLY A 170 11.45 9.05 -18.47
C GLY A 170 10.76 10.30 -17.93
N PRO A 171 9.47 10.47 -18.26
CA PRO A 171 8.69 11.64 -17.87
C PRO A 171 8.67 11.84 -16.36
N ALA A 172 8.99 13.05 -15.94
CA ALA A 172 8.97 13.46 -14.53
C ALA A 172 7.54 13.52 -14.01
N ILE A 173 7.34 12.98 -12.81
CA ILE A 173 6.08 12.99 -12.08
C ILE A 173 6.37 13.24 -10.59
N TRP A 174 5.48 13.96 -9.92
CA TRP A 174 5.57 14.24 -8.47
C TRP A 174 6.91 14.82 -8.01
N GLY A 175 7.60 15.59 -8.87
CA GLY A 175 8.87 16.26 -8.57
C GLY A 175 10.08 15.32 -8.53
N ALA A 176 10.04 14.25 -7.74
CA ALA A 176 11.16 13.35 -7.48
C ALA A 176 11.13 12.03 -8.26
N PHE A 177 10.09 11.77 -9.06
CA PHE A 177 9.86 10.47 -9.67
C PHE A 177 9.84 10.56 -11.20
N ALA A 178 10.01 9.41 -11.84
CA ALA A 178 9.82 9.24 -13.28
C ALA A 178 8.91 8.04 -13.57
N ILE A 179 8.14 8.14 -14.65
CA ILE A 179 7.44 7.01 -15.26
C ILE A 179 8.45 6.22 -16.10
N ILE A 180 8.63 4.93 -15.82
CA ILE A 180 9.54 4.05 -16.59
C ILE A 180 8.80 3.05 -17.48
N GLN A 181 7.50 2.90 -17.27
CA GLN A 181 6.63 2.07 -18.11
C GLN A 181 5.19 2.54 -17.96
N GLU A 182 4.49 2.64 -19.08
CA GLU A 182 3.07 2.97 -19.14
C GLU A 182 2.38 2.07 -20.18
N VAL A 183 1.29 1.44 -19.79
CA VAL A 183 0.47 0.57 -20.64
C VAL A 183 -0.98 0.98 -20.46
N GLU A 184 -1.66 1.24 -21.58
CA GLU A 184 -3.06 1.66 -21.57
C GLU A 184 -3.83 0.86 -22.62
N ASN A 185 -5.05 0.47 -22.26
CA ASN A 185 -5.98 -0.17 -23.17
C ASN A 185 -7.35 0.49 -23.02
N ASP A 186 -7.72 1.30 -24.01
CA ASP A 186 -9.05 1.86 -24.16
C ASP A 186 -9.47 1.74 -25.63
N ARG A 187 -10.33 0.76 -25.90
CA ARG A 187 -10.82 0.48 -27.25
C ARG A 187 -11.61 1.65 -27.84
N CYS A 188 -12.36 2.38 -27.02
CA CYS A 188 -13.21 3.48 -27.49
C CYS A 188 -12.38 4.72 -27.83
N ALA A 189 -11.31 4.97 -27.07
CA ALA A 189 -10.34 6.04 -27.38
C ALA A 189 -9.32 5.64 -28.47
N GLY A 190 -9.31 4.36 -28.89
CA GLY A 190 -8.33 3.85 -29.86
C GLY A 190 -6.93 3.64 -29.29
N VAL A 191 -6.79 3.58 -27.96
CA VAL A 191 -5.52 3.42 -27.24
C VAL A 191 -5.30 1.94 -26.92
N HIS A 192 -4.11 1.42 -27.19
CA HIS A 192 -3.78 0.03 -26.91
C HIS A 192 -2.29 -0.19 -26.68
N GLY A 193 -1.97 -1.02 -25.69
CA GLY A 193 -0.63 -1.52 -25.44
C GLY A 193 0.30 -0.50 -24.78
N MET A 194 1.59 -0.61 -25.09
CA MET A 194 2.65 0.21 -24.49
C MET A 194 2.52 1.67 -24.95
N GLN A 195 2.32 2.58 -24.00
CA GLN A 195 2.33 4.02 -24.25
C GLN A 195 3.73 4.62 -24.01
N TYR A 196 4.43 4.09 -23.01
CA TYR A 196 5.81 4.49 -22.72
C TYR A 196 6.62 3.30 -22.21
N LEU A 197 7.88 3.21 -22.66
CA LEU A 197 8.87 2.26 -22.19
C LEU A 197 10.23 2.96 -22.11
N SER A 198 10.78 3.05 -20.89
CA SER A 198 12.05 3.73 -20.65
C SER A 198 13.19 3.17 -21.52
N PRO A 199 13.94 4.04 -22.22
CA PRO A 199 15.16 3.66 -22.94
C PRO A 199 16.25 3.06 -22.04
N ASN A 200 16.33 3.49 -20.78
CA ASN A 200 17.24 2.89 -19.80
C ASN A 200 16.81 1.44 -19.48
N ASN A 201 15.59 1.26 -18.95
CA ASN A 201 14.83 -0.01 -18.85
C ASN A 201 13.60 0.14 -17.92
N ALA A 202 12.68 -0.83 -17.95
CA ALA A 202 11.50 -0.89 -17.08
C ALA A 202 11.64 -1.81 -15.84
N GLY A 203 12.88 -2.18 -15.47
CA GLY A 203 13.18 -3.03 -14.32
C GLY A 203 13.54 -2.20 -13.09
N PHE A 204 12.90 -2.46 -11.95
CA PHE A 204 13.17 -1.69 -10.72
C PHE A 204 14.63 -1.79 -10.24
N GLY A 205 15.33 -2.89 -10.56
CA GLY A 205 16.71 -3.11 -10.15
C GLY A 205 17.73 -2.10 -10.70
N SER A 206 17.42 -1.42 -11.80
CA SER A 206 18.33 -0.42 -12.38
C SER A 206 18.24 0.97 -11.73
N TYR A 207 17.33 1.12 -10.75
CA TYR A 207 17.08 2.38 -10.05
C TYR A 207 17.28 2.24 -8.54
N MET A 208 17.88 1.13 -8.10
CA MET A 208 18.26 0.95 -6.69
C MET A 208 19.46 1.84 -6.35
N PRO A 209 19.61 2.26 -5.07
CA PRO A 209 20.75 3.03 -4.61
C PRO A 209 22.09 2.32 -4.80
#